data_AF-A0A5R9EJM2-F1
#
_entry.id   AF-A0A5R9EJM2-F1
#
_cell.length_a   1.000
_cell.length_b   1.000
_cell.length_c   1.000
_cell.angle_alpha   90.00
_cell.angle_beta   90.00
_cell.angle_gamma   90.00
#
_symmetry.space_group_name_H-M   'P 1'
#
loop_
_entity.id
_entity.type
_entity.pdbx_description
1 polymer ?
#
loop_
_entity_poly.entity_id
_entity_poly.type
_entity_poly.pdbx_seq_one_letter_code
_entity_poly.pdbx_strand_id
1 'polypeptide(L)'
;MAAGFARLEGYLMANAHVVAARTAAEGLADRMPWLTADERTELVRLSTADRIQASREQFEAVAGRARELEAQYDARYRQLRRRLLCRTVACLAACLALCATTVVLSVLR
;
A
#
# COMPACT_ATOMS: atom_id res chain seq x y z
N MET A 1 18.36 5.62 1.22
CA MET A 1 18.57 4.40 0.39
C MET A 1 17.25 3.68 0.05
N ALA A 2 16.35 3.42 1.00
CA ALA A 2 15.10 2.67 0.76
C ALA A 2 14.19 3.22 -0.36
N ALA A 3 14.02 4.55 -0.45
CA ALA A 3 13.19 5.17 -1.49
C ALA A 3 13.72 4.97 -2.93
N GLY A 4 15.04 4.81 -3.10
CA GLY A 4 15.66 4.56 -4.39
C GLY A 4 15.37 3.14 -4.90
N PHE A 5 15.45 2.14 -4.00
CA PHE A 5 15.12 0.75 -4.32
C PHE A 5 13.65 0.58 -4.70
N ALA A 6 12.73 1.18 -3.93
CA ALA A 6 11.29 1.11 -4.24
C ALA A 6 10.96 1.72 -5.62
N ARG A 7 11.63 2.81 -6.01
CA ARG A 7 11.44 3.42 -7.34
C ARG A 7 11.98 2.53 -8.46
N LEU A 8 13.14 1.92 -8.24
CA LEU A 8 13.75 0.97 -9.18
C LEU A 8 12.86 -0.28 -9.36
N GLU A 9 12.39 -0.84 -8.25
CA GLU A 9 11.48 -1.99 -8.26
C GLU A 9 10.18 -1.67 -9.02
N GLY A 10 9.58 -0.50 -8.77
CA GLY A 10 8.40 -0.04 -9.51
C GLY A 10 8.66 0.11 -11.01
N TYR A 11 9.82 0.65 -11.40
CA TYR A 11 10.21 0.73 -12.81
C TYR A 11 10.41 -0.65 -13.44
N LEU A 12 11.07 -1.57 -12.74
CA LEU A 12 11.31 -2.94 -13.22
C LEU A 12 10.00 -3.71 -13.39
N MET A 13 9.07 -3.59 -12.44
CA MET A 13 7.72 -4.13 -12.58
C MET A 13 7.03 -3.54 -13.80
N ALA A 14 6.96 -2.22 -13.93
CA ALA A 14 6.29 -1.58 -15.06
C ALA A 14 6.88 -2.05 -16.41
N ASN A 15 8.21 -2.14 -16.50
CA ASN A 15 8.88 -2.63 -17.70
C ASN A 15 8.56 -4.11 -17.99
N ALA A 16 8.52 -4.97 -16.97
CA ALA A 16 8.12 -6.37 -17.12
C ALA A 16 6.68 -6.50 -17.64
N HIS A 17 5.76 -5.65 -17.18
CA HIS A 17 4.38 -5.62 -17.68
C HIS A 17 4.29 -5.19 -19.15
N VAL A 18 5.08 -4.21 -19.58
CA VAL A 18 5.14 -3.78 -20.99
C VAL A 18 5.65 -4.92 -21.88
N VAL A 19 6.74 -5.57 -21.49
CA VAL A 19 7.31 -6.71 -22.23
C VAL A 19 6.31 -7.86 -22.31
N ALA A 20 5.71 -8.25 -21.18
CA ALA A 20 4.71 -9.32 -21.13
C ALA A 20 3.44 -9.00 -21.94
N ALA A 21 3.01 -7.73 -21.95
CA ALA A 21 1.88 -7.26 -22.75
C ALA A 21 2.17 -7.48 -24.24
N ARG A 22 3.34 -7.04 -24.70
CA ARG A 22 3.77 -7.17 -26.09
C ARG A 22 3.97 -8.64 -26.50
N THR A 23 4.67 -9.45 -25.71
CA THR A 23 4.91 -10.86 -26.02
C THR A 23 3.60 -11.62 -26.18
N ALA A 24 2.59 -11.38 -25.34
CA ALA A 24 1.32 -12.06 -25.50
C ALA A 24 0.51 -11.53 -26.69
N ALA A 25 0.64 -10.25 -27.03
CA ALA A 25 0.00 -9.69 -28.21
C ALA A 25 0.62 -10.27 -29.50
N GLU A 26 1.94 -10.43 -29.54
CA GLU A 26 2.65 -11.14 -30.62
C GLU A 26 2.20 -12.61 -30.70
N GLY A 27 2.14 -13.32 -29.58
CA GLY A 27 1.62 -14.70 -29.54
C GLY A 27 0.14 -14.83 -29.90
N LEU A 28 -0.67 -13.78 -29.71
CA LEU A 28 -2.05 -13.73 -30.19
C LEU A 28 -2.08 -13.59 -31.72
N ALA A 29 -1.28 -12.67 -32.26
CA ALA A 29 -1.12 -12.46 -33.70
C ALA A 29 -0.61 -13.74 -34.41
N ASP A 30 0.33 -14.47 -33.81
CA ASP A 30 0.89 -15.69 -34.39
C ASP A 30 -0.15 -16.83 -34.52
N ARG A 31 -1.24 -16.77 -33.76
CA ARG A 31 -2.37 -17.71 -33.88
C ARG A 31 -3.36 -17.34 -34.99
N MET A 32 -3.14 -16.23 -35.69
CA MET A 32 -4.01 -15.72 -36.75
C MET A 32 -3.25 -15.62 -38.07
N PRO A 33 -2.90 -16.76 -38.71
CA PRO A 33 -2.07 -16.80 -39.91
C PRO A 33 -2.71 -16.13 -41.14
N TRP A 34 -4.00 -15.81 -41.08
CA TRP A 34 -4.73 -15.11 -42.13
C TRP A 34 -4.57 -13.58 -42.08
N LEU A 35 -3.93 -13.02 -41.05
CA LEU A 35 -3.69 -11.58 -40.96
C LEU A 35 -2.58 -11.14 -41.93
N THR A 36 -2.80 -10.01 -42.58
CA THR A 36 -1.74 -9.28 -43.28
C THR A 36 -0.72 -8.69 -42.29
N ALA A 37 0.46 -8.29 -42.79
CA ALA A 37 1.50 -7.70 -41.95
C ALA A 37 1.05 -6.41 -41.24
N ASP A 38 0.22 -5.61 -41.92
CA ASP A 38 -0.32 -4.35 -41.39
C ASP A 38 -1.36 -4.63 -40.29
N GLU A 39 -2.29 -5.56 -40.54
CA GLU A 39 -3.28 -5.96 -39.53
C GLU A 39 -2.62 -6.62 -38.31
N ARG A 40 -1.57 -7.42 -38.53
CA ARG A 40 -0.77 -8.01 -37.44
C ARG A 40 -0.13 -6.92 -36.58
N THR A 41 0.50 -5.93 -37.22
CA THR A 41 1.17 -4.83 -36.52
C THR A 41 0.18 -4.00 -35.71
N GLU A 42 -0.98 -3.72 -36.28
CA GLU A 42 -2.02 -2.95 -35.61
C GLU A 42 -2.65 -3.72 -34.44
N LEU A 43 -2.91 -5.02 -34.61
CA LEU A 43 -3.40 -5.88 -33.53
C LEU A 43 -2.41 -5.93 -32.36
N VAL A 44 -1.12 -6.10 -32.65
CA VAL A 44 -0.08 -6.09 -31.61
C VAL A 44 -0.05 -4.74 -30.89
N ARG A 45 -0.12 -3.63 -31.63
CA ARG A 45 -0.11 -2.27 -31.06
C ARG A 45 -1.30 -2.03 -30.13
N LEU A 46 -2.52 -2.30 -30.60
CA LEU A 46 -3.75 -2.07 -29.84
C LEU A 46 -3.85 -3.00 -28.64
N SER A 47 -3.62 -4.31 -28.82
CA SER A 47 -3.69 -5.27 -27.71
C SER A 47 -2.63 -4.99 -26.63
N THR A 48 -1.43 -4.56 -27.02
CA THR A 48 -0.40 -4.14 -26.06
C THR A 48 -0.86 -2.92 -25.27
N ALA A 49 -1.42 -1.90 -25.93
CA ALA A 49 -1.93 -0.70 -25.28
C ALA A 49 -3.05 -1.00 -24.28
N ASP A 50 -4.02 -1.83 -24.69
CA ASP A 50 -5.14 -2.23 -23.83
C ASP A 50 -4.67 -2.99 -22.59
N ARG A 51 -3.73 -3.93 -22.74
CA ARG A 51 -3.20 -4.69 -21.61
C ARG A 51 -2.37 -3.83 -20.65
N ILE A 52 -1.63 -2.86 -21.18
CA ILE A 52 -0.91 -1.87 -20.35
C ILE A 52 -1.92 -1.03 -19.56
N GLN A 53 -2.97 -0.55 -20.21
CA GLN A 53 -4.00 0.27 -19.57
C GLN A 53 -4.73 -0.51 -18.47
N ALA A 54 -5.16 -1.75 -18.75
CA ALA A 54 -5.78 -2.61 -17.75
C ALA A 54 -4.85 -2.88 -16.55
N SER A 55 -3.55 -3.10 -16.80
CA SER A 55 -2.57 -3.30 -15.72
C SER A 55 -2.43 -2.05 -14.86
N ARG A 56 -2.42 -0.84 -15.47
CA ARG A 56 -2.37 0.43 -14.73
C ARG A 56 -3.57 0.60 -13.81
N GLU A 57 -4.77 0.37 -14.33
CA GLU A 57 -6.01 0.47 -13.55
C GLU A 57 -6.02 -0.49 -12.36
N GLN A 58 -5.53 -1.72 -12.57
CA GLN A 58 -5.37 -2.70 -11.49
C GLN A 58 -4.37 -2.22 -10.42
N PHE A 59 -3.22 -1.68 -10.83
CA PHE A 59 -2.24 -1.14 -9.88
C PHE A 59 -2.77 0.06 -9.11
N GLU A 60 -3.48 0.97 -9.77
CA GLU A 60 -4.09 2.11 -9.12
C GLU A 60 -5.16 1.69 -8.12
N ALA A 61 -6.00 0.70 -8.47
CA ALA A 61 -6.99 0.14 -7.56
C ALA A 61 -6.33 -0.50 -6.33
N VAL A 62 -5.31 -1.32 -6.51
CA VAL A 62 -4.57 -1.97 -5.41
C VAL A 62 -3.87 -0.93 -4.54
N ALA A 63 -3.19 0.06 -5.15
CA ALA A 63 -2.53 1.13 -4.41
C ALA A 63 -3.55 1.98 -3.63
N GLY A 64 -4.72 2.25 -4.20
CA GLY A 64 -5.83 2.91 -3.52
C GLY A 64 -6.28 2.14 -2.29
N ARG A 65 -6.53 0.84 -2.43
CA ARG A 65 -6.94 -0.05 -1.33
C ARG A 65 -5.87 -0.18 -0.24
N ALA A 66 -4.59 -0.25 -0.62
CA ALA A 66 -3.50 -0.30 0.34
C ALA A 66 -3.45 0.96 1.21
N ARG A 67 -3.58 2.15 0.60
CA ARG A 67 -3.63 3.42 1.34
C ARG A 67 -4.88 3.52 2.22
N GLU A 68 -6.02 3.03 1.73
CA GLU A 68 -7.25 2.99 2.51
C GLU A 68 -7.08 2.12 3.77
N LEU A 69 -6.52 0.93 3.61
CA LEU A 69 -6.22 0.02 4.73
C LEU A 69 -5.25 0.66 5.71
N GLU A 70 -4.14 1.24 5.23
CA GLU A 70 -3.16 1.94 6.06
C GLU A 70 -3.82 3.04 6.89
N ALA A 71 -4.66 3.88 6.27
CA ALA A 71 -5.39 4.93 6.98
C ALA A 71 -6.36 4.38 8.05
N GLN A 72 -7.06 3.27 7.75
CA GLN A 72 -7.95 2.61 8.72
C GLN A 72 -7.17 2.02 9.91
N TYR A 73 -6.02 1.38 9.64
CA TYR A 73 -5.15 0.83 10.68
C TYR A 73 -4.56 1.94 11.56
N ASP A 74 -4.06 3.01 10.95
CA ASP A 74 -3.52 4.16 11.68
C ASP A 74 -4.56 4.84 12.54
N ALA A 75 -5.81 4.95 12.08
CA ALA A 75 -6.90 5.49 12.88
C ALA A 75 -7.19 4.61 14.11
N ARG A 76 -7.31 3.29 13.91
CA ARG A 76 -7.54 2.32 15.00
C ARG A 76 -6.38 2.30 15.99
N TYR A 77 -5.14 2.31 15.49
CA TYR A 77 -3.95 2.33 16.32
C TYR A 77 -3.86 3.62 17.15
N ARG A 78 -4.08 4.79 16.53
CA ARG A 78 -4.10 6.08 17.26
C ARG A 78 -5.15 6.10 18.36
N GLN A 79 -6.34 5.55 18.11
CA GLN A 79 -7.39 5.44 19.12
C GLN A 79 -6.97 4.53 20.29
N LEU A 80 -6.41 3.36 20.01
CA LEU A 80 -5.97 2.43 21.04
C LEU A 80 -4.81 3.00 21.85
N ARG A 81 -3.82 3.60 21.17
CA ARG A 81 -2.69 4.31 21.79
C ARG A 81 -3.18 5.42 22.72
N ARG A 82 -4.14 6.25 22.28
CA ARG A 82 -4.71 7.31 23.11
C ARG A 82 -5.37 6.74 24.37
N ARG A 83 -6.17 5.68 24.24
CA ARG A 83 -6.82 5.03 25.40
C ARG A 83 -5.80 4.46 26.39
N LEU A 84 -4.75 3.82 25.90
CA LEU A 84 -3.68 3.28 26.73
C LEU A 84 -2.92 4.41 27.46
N LEU A 85 -2.57 5.48 26.75
CA LEU A 85 -1.92 6.66 27.34
C LEU A 85 -2.80 7.31 28.41
N CYS A 86 -4.09 7.51 28.16
CA CYS A 86 -5.00 8.06 29.17
C CYS A 86 -5.09 7.17 30.42
N ARG A 87 -5.21 5.85 30.25
CA ARG A 87 -5.27 4.90 31.37
C ARG A 87 -3.98 4.87 32.17
N THR A 88 -2.83 4.80 31.51
CA THR A 88 -1.52 4.80 32.16
C THR A 88 -1.28 6.10 32.95
N VAL A 89 -1.59 7.25 32.36
CA VAL A 89 -1.50 8.55 33.05
C VAL A 89 -2.45 8.61 34.25
N ALA A 90 -3.70 8.16 34.11
CA ALA A 90 -4.66 8.14 35.21
C ALA A 90 -4.20 7.22 36.37
N CYS A 91 -3.67 6.04 36.06
CA CYS A 91 -3.11 5.13 37.06
C CYS A 91 -1.90 5.75 37.77
N LEU A 92 -0.98 6.37 37.04
CA LEU A 92 0.18 7.05 37.63
C LEU A 92 -0.25 8.21 38.53
N ALA A 93 -1.20 9.03 38.10
CA ALA A 93 -1.75 10.12 38.89
C ALA A 93 -2.42 9.60 40.18
N ALA A 94 -3.17 8.50 40.11
CA ALA A 94 -3.78 7.86 41.27
C ALA A 94 -2.72 7.30 42.25
N CYS A 95 -1.67 6.63 41.75
CA CYS A 95 -0.56 6.16 42.58
C CYS A 95 0.15 7.32 43.27
N LEU A 96 0.44 8.41 42.55
CA LEU A 96 1.07 9.61 43.12
C LEU A 96 0.19 10.26 44.18
N ALA A 97 -1.12 10.36 43.96
CA ALA A 97 -2.06 10.88 44.95
C ALA A 97 -2.09 10.02 46.21
N LEU A 98 -2.12 8.69 46.06
CA LEU A 98 -2.06 7.75 47.19
C LEU A 98 -0.74 7.92 47.97
N CYS A 99 0.41 7.93 47.29
CA CYS A 99 1.71 8.15 47.94
C CYS A 99 1.78 9.53 48.65
N ALA A 100 1.23 10.58 48.05
CA ALA A 100 1.19 11.89 48.69
C ALA A 100 0.31 11.88 49.96
N THR A 101 -0.87 11.26 49.90
CA THR A 101 -1.75 11.14 51.08
C THR A 101 -1.11 10.33 52.21
N THR A 102 -0.39 9.25 51.90
CA THR A 102 0.31 8.46 52.93
C THR A 102 1.46 9.25 53.56
N VAL A 103 2.23 10.00 52.77
CA VAL A 103 3.29 10.87 53.29
C VAL A 103 2.72 11.97 54.19
N VAL A 104 1.67 12.65 53.77
CA VAL A 104 1.01 13.70 54.57
C VAL A 104 0.48 13.12 55.90
N LEU A 105 -0.20 11.96 55.85
CA LEU A 105 -0.68 11.28 57.05
C LEU A 105 0.46 10.83 57.98
N SER A 106 1.61 10.42 57.43
CA SER A 106 2.78 10.07 58.25
C SER A 106 3.46 11.26 58.92
N VAL A 107 3.38 12.45 58.33
CA VAL A 107 3.97 13.68 58.90
C VAL A 107 3.06 14.28 59.98
N LEU A 108 1.75 14.09 59.87
CA LEU A 108 0.75 14.57 60.84
C LEU A 108 0.63 13.69 62.10
N ARG A 109 1.26 12.52 62.12
CA ARG A 109 1.16 11.50 63.17
C ARG A 109 2.43 11.47 64.01
#